data_AF-A0A7G9W8D7-F1
#
_entry.id   AF-A0A7G9W8D7-F1
#
_cell.length_a   1.000
_cell.length_b   1.000
_cell.length_c   1.000
_cell.angle_alpha   90.00
_cell.angle_beta   90.00
_cell.angle_gamma   90.00
#
_symmetry.space_group_name_H-M   'P 1'
#
loop_
_entity.id
_entity.type
_entity.pdbx_description
1 polymer ?
#
loop_
_entity_poly.entity_id
_entity_poly.type
_entity_poly.pdbx_seq_one_letter_code
_entity_poly.pdbx_strand_id
1 'polypeptide(L)'
;MRKFKGMRSLADLIQRAGEEGWEIETSEFDKSSDWIWLRDIKERMLQVKVNLTNGIFFVWNPVSEMPIANHLSLKFDNEDWYLEILNLFYVGIEE
;
A
#
# COMPACT_ATOMS: atom_id res chain seq x y z
N MET A 1 7.12 15.74 5.56
CA MET A 1 6.20 14.63 5.92
C MET A 1 4.78 15.07 5.65
N ARG A 2 4.06 14.37 4.77
CA ARG A 2 2.62 14.58 4.58
C ARG A 2 1.89 14.18 5.86
N LYS A 3 0.88 14.96 6.25
CA LYS A 3 0.03 14.61 7.39
C LYS A 3 -1.17 13.84 6.87
N PHE A 4 -1.47 12.72 7.50
CA PHE A 4 -2.61 11.87 7.17
C PHE A 4 -3.55 11.82 8.37
N LYS A 5 -4.85 11.81 8.10
CA LYS A 5 -5.90 11.70 9.13
C LYS A 5 -5.99 10.27 9.68
N GLY A 6 -5.62 9.30 8.87
CA GLY A 6 -5.67 7.87 9.20
C GLY A 6 -5.59 7.00 7.96
N MET A 7 -5.81 5.71 8.15
CA MET A 7 -5.88 4.73 7.07
C MET A 7 -7.29 4.64 6.49
N ARG A 8 -7.39 4.32 5.19
CA ARG A 8 -8.66 3.97 4.56
C ARG A 8 -9.20 2.63 5.05
N SER A 9 -10.51 2.45 4.96
CA SER A 9 -11.14 1.17 5.26
C SER A 9 -10.80 0.13 4.20
N LEU A 10 -10.86 -1.17 4.55
CA LEU A 10 -10.62 -2.26 3.61
C LEU A 10 -11.56 -2.19 2.38
N ALA A 11 -12.81 -1.78 2.57
CA ALA A 11 -13.76 -1.63 1.46
C ALA A 11 -13.35 -0.51 0.48
N ASP A 12 -12.93 0.66 0.98
CA ASP A 12 -12.44 1.77 0.16
C ASP A 12 -11.11 1.40 -0.53
N LEU A 13 -10.25 0.64 0.16
CA LEU A 13 -9.01 0.11 -0.41
C LEU A 13 -9.26 -0.84 -1.58
N ILE A 14 -10.16 -1.82 -1.43
CA ILE A 14 -10.50 -2.77 -2.50
C ILE A 14 -11.03 -2.03 -3.73
N GLN A 15 -11.92 -1.06 -3.52
CA GLN A 15 -12.47 -0.28 -4.62
C GLN A 15 -11.37 0.50 -5.36
N ARG A 16 -10.58 1.28 -4.62
CA ARG A 16 -9.53 2.14 -5.21
C ARG A 16 -8.41 1.34 -5.84
N ALA A 17 -7.99 0.23 -5.22
CA ALA A 17 -6.98 -0.65 -5.77
C ALA A 17 -7.40 -1.14 -7.17
N GLY A 18 -8.66 -1.55 -7.35
CA GLY A 18 -9.18 -1.95 -8.66
C GLY A 18 -9.14 -0.80 -9.68
N GLU A 19 -9.50 0.41 -9.28
CA GLU A 19 -9.45 1.61 -10.15
C GLU A 19 -8.01 2.01 -10.52
N GLU A 20 -7.07 1.85 -9.58
CA GLU A 20 -5.67 2.27 -9.71
C GLU A 20 -4.75 1.20 -10.33
N GLY A 21 -5.28 0.00 -10.61
CA GLY A 21 -4.51 -1.09 -11.24
C GLY A 21 -3.69 -1.90 -10.24
N TRP A 22 -4.28 -2.21 -9.10
CA TRP A 22 -3.76 -3.12 -8.08
C TRP A 22 -4.72 -4.29 -7.89
N GLU A 23 -4.18 -5.49 -7.81
CA GLU A 23 -4.90 -6.69 -7.40
C GLU A 23 -4.72 -6.89 -5.89
N ILE A 24 -5.82 -6.98 -5.14
CA ILE A 24 -5.79 -7.26 -3.69
C ILE A 24 -5.92 -8.75 -3.44
N GLU A 25 -5.03 -9.29 -2.60
CA GLU A 25 -5.10 -10.63 -2.04
C GLU A 25 -5.36 -10.58 -0.52
N THR A 26 -6.49 -11.13 -0.09
CA THR A 26 -6.94 -11.15 1.31
C THR A 26 -6.71 -12.49 2.03
N SER A 27 -6.06 -13.46 1.39
CA SER A 27 -5.88 -14.83 1.90
C SER A 27 -5.32 -14.91 3.34
N GLU A 28 -4.44 -13.99 3.73
CA GLU A 28 -3.92 -13.89 5.10
C GLU A 28 -4.97 -13.31 6.04
N PHE A 29 -5.64 -12.23 5.63
CA PHE A 29 -6.69 -11.57 6.39
C PHE A 29 -7.85 -12.52 6.72
N ASP A 30 -8.27 -13.33 5.75
CA ASP A 30 -9.33 -14.33 5.91
C ASP A 30 -8.97 -15.44 6.91
N LYS A 31 -7.68 -15.56 7.29
CA LYS A 31 -7.16 -16.49 8.31
C LYS A 31 -6.87 -15.79 9.65
N SER A 32 -7.53 -14.67 9.92
CA SER A 32 -7.35 -13.85 11.14
C SER A 32 -6.01 -13.12 11.23
N SER A 33 -5.37 -12.82 10.09
CA SER A 33 -4.24 -11.89 10.02
C SER A 33 -4.75 -10.46 9.85
N ASP A 34 -3.93 -9.46 10.19
CA ASP A 34 -4.21 -8.05 9.86
C ASP A 34 -3.63 -7.64 8.49
N TRP A 35 -3.00 -8.59 7.78
CA TRP A 35 -2.23 -8.31 6.58
C TRP A 35 -2.98 -8.66 5.30
N ILE A 36 -2.85 -7.78 4.31
CA ILE A 36 -3.23 -8.04 2.92
C ILE A 36 -2.06 -7.75 2.00
N TRP A 37 -2.12 -8.31 0.79
CA TRP A 37 -1.18 -8.02 -0.29
C TRP A 37 -1.84 -7.26 -1.41
N LEU A 38 -1.09 -6.35 -2.01
CA LEU A 38 -1.44 -5.70 -3.26
C LEU A 38 -0.36 -6.05 -4.28
N ARG A 39 -0.78 -6.45 -5.47
CA ARG A 39 0.10 -6.76 -6.59
C ARG A 39 -0.18 -5.79 -7.71
N ASP A 40 0.88 -5.16 -8.21
CA ASP A 40 0.74 -4.27 -9.35
C ASP A 40 0.41 -5.08 -10.61
N ILE A 41 -0.63 -4.65 -11.33
CA ILE A 41 -1.00 -5.24 -12.63
C ILE A 41 -0.58 -4.36 -13.83
N LYS A 42 0.10 -3.23 -13.58
CA LYS A 42 0.59 -2.28 -14.59
C LYS A 42 2.08 -2.49 -14.95
N GLU A 43 2.59 -3.72 -14.83
CA GLU A 43 3.97 -4.11 -15.17
C GLU A 43 5.09 -3.39 -14.37
N ARG A 44 4.78 -2.66 -13.30
CA ARG A 44 5.77 -2.04 -12.39
C ARG A 44 6.49 -3.07 -11.54
N MET A 45 5.96 -4.30 -11.48
CA MET A 45 6.52 -5.40 -10.70
C MET A 45 6.70 -4.97 -9.23
N LEU A 46 5.65 -4.39 -8.64
CA LEU A 46 5.63 -4.03 -7.22
C LEU A 46 4.66 -4.94 -6.47
N GLN A 47 5.09 -5.35 -5.28
CA GLN A 47 4.24 -6.06 -4.33
C GLN A 47 4.23 -5.27 -3.02
N VAL A 48 3.05 -5.02 -2.48
CA VAL A 48 2.87 -4.21 -1.29
C VAL A 48 2.16 -5.04 -0.24
N LYS A 49 2.78 -5.22 0.92
CA LYS A 49 2.14 -5.85 2.07
C LYS A 49 1.74 -4.75 3.04
N VAL A 50 0.47 -4.71 3.41
CA VAL A 50 -0.07 -3.67 4.30
C VAL A 50 -0.83 -4.30 5.47
N ASN A 51 -0.62 -3.72 6.65
CA ASN A 51 -1.33 -4.08 7.87
C ASN A 51 -2.47 -3.09 8.10
N LEU A 52 -3.69 -3.60 8.13
CA LEU A 52 -4.91 -2.80 8.23
C LEU A 52 -5.14 -2.20 9.62
N THR A 53 -4.50 -2.77 10.65
CA THR A 53 -4.71 -2.40 12.05
C THR A 53 -3.77 -1.28 12.50
N ASN A 54 -2.52 -1.28 12.05
CA ASN A 54 -1.54 -0.23 12.39
C ASN A 54 -1.17 0.68 11.21
N GLY A 55 -1.68 0.40 10.01
CA GLY A 55 -1.44 1.21 8.82
C GLY A 55 -0.01 1.15 8.29
N ILE A 56 0.80 0.17 8.70
CA ILE A 56 2.16 -0.01 8.19
C ILE A 56 2.10 -0.75 6.87
N PHE A 57 2.87 -0.28 5.89
CA PHE A 57 3.13 -1.03 4.66
C PHE A 57 4.62 -1.19 4.38
N PHE A 58 4.90 -2.19 3.57
CA PHE A 58 6.20 -2.53 3.02
C PHE A 58 6.05 -2.82 1.53
N VAL A 59 7.05 -2.43 0.73
CA VAL A 59 7.05 -2.58 -0.72
C VAL A 59 8.23 -3.44 -1.14
N TRP A 60 7.98 -4.41 -2.02
CA TRP A 60 8.97 -5.29 -2.62
C TRP A 60 8.95 -5.16 -4.14
N ASN A 61 10.09 -5.46 -4.72
CA ASN A 61 10.22 -5.86 -6.12
C ASN A 61 10.38 -7.40 -6.15
N PRO A 62 9.80 -8.13 -7.11
CA PRO A 62 9.99 -9.56 -7.34
C PRO A 62 11.44 -10.07 -7.32
N VAL A 63 12.43 -9.23 -7.61
CA VAL A 63 13.86 -9.63 -7.55
C VAL A 63 14.51 -9.46 -6.17
N SER A 64 13.82 -8.82 -5.22
CA SER A 64 14.37 -8.49 -3.91
C SER A 64 13.76 -9.35 -2.81
N GLU A 65 14.61 -10.03 -2.04
CA GLU A 65 14.19 -10.76 -0.83
C GLU A 65 13.82 -9.82 0.33
N MET A 66 14.24 -8.55 0.27
CA MET A 66 13.99 -7.54 1.30
C MET A 66 13.10 -6.41 0.76
N PRO A 67 12.30 -5.75 1.63
CA PRO A 67 11.50 -4.61 1.21
C PRO A 67 12.40 -3.47 0.74
N ILE A 68 12.08 -2.90 -0.42
CA ILE A 68 12.78 -1.76 -1.00
C ILE A 68 12.29 -0.44 -0.41
N ALA A 69 11.07 -0.40 0.12
CA ALA A 69 10.48 0.77 0.77
C ALA A 69 9.46 0.37 1.85
N ASN A 70 9.09 1.32 2.68
CA ASN A 70 8.06 1.23 3.71
C ASN A 70 7.36 2.59 3.90
N HIS A 71 6.35 2.64 4.77
CA HIS A 71 5.61 3.87 5.09
C HIS A 71 6.43 5.06 5.63
N LEU A 72 7.71 4.87 6.01
CA LEU A 72 8.62 5.91 6.53
C LEU A 72 9.76 6.23 5.55
N SER A 73 9.71 5.73 4.32
CA SER A 73 10.81 5.82 3.38
C SER A 73 10.89 7.18 2.68
N LEU A 74 11.60 8.12 3.32
CA LEU A 74 11.83 9.47 2.79
C LEU A 74 12.57 9.50 1.44
N LYS A 75 13.31 8.43 1.10
CA LYS A 75 14.06 8.33 -0.15
C LYS A 75 13.15 8.37 -1.38
N PHE A 76 11.90 7.95 -1.25
CA PHE A 76 10.96 7.81 -2.36
C PHE A 76 9.85 8.87 -2.35
N ASP A 77 9.96 9.91 -1.52
CA ASP A 77 8.93 10.97 -1.40
C ASP A 77 8.64 11.72 -2.72
N ASN A 78 9.54 11.64 -3.70
CA ASN A 78 9.39 12.23 -5.04
C ASN A 78 9.06 11.20 -6.13
N GLU A 79 8.89 9.93 -5.77
CA GLU A 79 8.56 8.88 -6.72
C GLU A 79 7.05 8.72 -6.87
N ASP A 80 6.55 8.80 -8.11
CA ASP A 80 5.11 8.75 -8.39
C ASP A 80 4.45 7.47 -7.86
N TRP A 81 5.12 6.32 -8.01
CA TRP A 81 4.62 5.03 -7.52
C TRP A 81 4.51 5.00 -5.99
N TYR A 82 5.41 5.67 -5.27
CA TYR A 82 5.39 5.71 -3.81
C TYR A 82 4.28 6.65 -3.32
N LEU A 83 4.13 7.81 -3.99
CA LEU A 83 3.05 8.74 -3.73
C LEU A 83 1.67 8.13 -4.01
N GLU A 84 1.55 7.32 -5.07
CA GLU A 84 0.34 6.55 -5.35
C GLU A 84 -0.01 5.61 -4.19
N ILE A 85 0.95 4.80 -3.72
CA ILE A 85 0.75 3.89 -2.59
C ILE A 85 0.33 4.64 -1.32
N LEU A 86 0.96 5.78 -1.03
CA LEU A 86 0.59 6.62 0.12
C LEU A 86 -0.84 7.14 0.00
N ASN A 87 -1.25 7.64 -1.17
CA ASN A 87 -2.60 8.15 -1.40
C ASN A 87 -3.67 7.03 -1.42
N LEU A 88 -3.26 5.84 -1.87
CA LEU A 88 -4.07 4.63 -1.85
C LEU A 88 -4.34 4.21 -0.41
N PHE A 89 -3.36 4.23 0.50
CA PHE A 89 -3.58 3.74 1.87
C PHE A 89 -4.08 4.77 2.86
N TYR A 90 -3.68 6.03 2.70
CA TYR A 90 -3.95 7.05 3.69
C TYR A 90 -4.93 8.11 3.22
N VAL A 91 -5.74 8.57 4.16
CA VAL A 91 -6.61 9.73 3.96
C VAL A 91 -5.79 10.97 4.24
N GLY A 92 -5.54 11.79 3.21
CA GLY A 92 -4.91 13.10 3.36
C GLY A 92 -5.72 13.99 4.30
N ILE A 93 -5.04 14.86 5.03
CA ILE A 93 -5.70 16.00 5.67
C ILE A 93 -5.86 17.05 4.56
N GLU A 94 -7.07 17.28 4.07
CA GLU A 94 -7.36 18.47 3.28
C GLU A 94 -7.06 19.69 4.16
N GLU A 95 -6.14 20.57 3.73
CA GLU A 95 -5.86 21.86 4.38
C GLU A 95 -7.00 22.86 4.18
#